data_AF-A0A1I4JBQ9-F1
#
_entry.id   AF-A0A1I4JBQ9-F1
#
_cell.length_a   1.000
_cell.length_b   1.000
_cell.length_c   1.000
_cell.angle_alpha   90.00
_cell.angle_beta   90.00
_cell.angle_gamma   90.00
#
_symmetry.space_group_name_H-M   'P 1'
#
loop_
_entity.id
_entity.type
_entity.pdbx_description
1 polymer ?
#
loop_
_entity_poly.entity_id
_entity_poly.type
_entity_poly.pdbx_seq_one_letter_code
_entity_poly.pdbx_strand_id
1 'polypeptide(L)' 'MGGKEICLWRYWPFWGLHFGIHLLIGIVAMAAGLIVVAKGQVLNGLALCGAALFAIVNGWAGYKQLWKSKKRRINAT' A
#
# COMPACT_ATOMS: atom_id res chain seq x y z
N MET A 1 -3.41 -24.70 -11.01
CA MET A 1 -2.04 -24.16 -10.82
C MET A 1 -1.92 -23.70 -9.37
N GLY A 2 -1.31 -24.53 -8.53
CA GLY A 2 -1.08 -24.24 -7.11
C GLY A 2 -0.03 -23.15 -6.98
N GLY A 3 -0.46 -21.90 -6.79
CA GLY A 3 0.44 -20.82 -6.40
C GLY A 3 1.05 -21.18 -5.05
N LYS A 4 2.37 -21.29 -4.98
CA LYS A 4 3.11 -21.37 -3.71
C LYS A 4 2.53 -20.29 -2.80
N GLU A 5 1.83 -20.68 -1.73
CA GLU A 5 1.33 -19.71 -0.77
C GLU A 5 2.54 -18.99 -0.20
N ILE A 6 2.76 -17.76 -0.66
CA ILE A 6 3.81 -16.90 -0.13
C ILE A 6 3.47 -16.78 1.35
N CYS A 7 4.34 -17.31 2.22
CA CYS A 7 4.13 -17.39 3.65
C CYS A 7 4.32 -15.99 4.29
N LEU A 8 3.60 -14.99 3.79
CA LEU A 8 3.62 -13.59 4.20
C LEU A 8 3.35 -13.46 5.70
N TRP A 9 2.56 -14.37 6.26
CA TRP A 9 2.30 -14.44 7.70
C TRP A 9 3.54 -14.73 8.54
N ARG A 10 4.52 -15.50 8.06
CA ARG A 10 5.74 -15.79 8.83
C ARG A 10 6.53 -14.51 9.14
N TYR A 11 6.39 -13.51 8.28
CA TYR A 11 6.98 -12.17 8.42
C TYR A 11 5.90 -11.09 8.52
N TRP A 12 4.77 -11.42 9.15
CA TRP A 12 3.65 -10.51 9.33
C TRP A 12 4.02 -9.11 9.83
N PRO A 13 4.88 -8.95 10.87
CA PRO A 13 5.27 -7.61 11.32
C PRO A 13 6.05 -6.82 10.26
N PHE A 14 6.94 -7.47 9.51
CA PHE A 14 7.71 -6.81 8.44
C PHE A 14 6.79 -6.35 7.31
N TRP A 15 5.94 -7.25 6.80
CA TRP A 15 5.01 -6.92 5.72
C TRP A 15 3.96 -5.90 6.15
N GLY A 16 3.49 -5.99 7.40
CA GLY A 16 2.58 -5.00 7.97
C GLY A 16 3.22 -3.62 8.04
N LEU A 17 4.47 -3.52 8.51
CA LEU A 17 5.22 -2.27 8.53
C LEU A 17 5.45 -1.72 7.11
N HIS A 18 5.88 -2.58 6.19
CA HIS A 18 6.14 -2.20 4.79
C HIS A 18 4.89 -1.60 4.12
N PHE A 19 3.73 -2.26 4.22
CA PHE A 19 2.48 -1.72 3.66
C PHE A 19 2.01 -0.47 4.39
N GLY A 20 2.26 -0.35 5.70
CA GLY A 20 2.01 0.86 6.49
C GLY A 20 2.80 2.06 5.99
N ILE A 21 4.09 1.87 5.73
CA ILE A 21 4.97 2.90 5.18
C ILE A 21 4.50 3.33 3.78
N HIS A 22 4.11 2.38 2.92
CA HIS A 22 3.56 2.72 1.61
C HIS A 22 2.29 3.57 1.68
N LEU A 23 1.40 3.28 2.63
CA LEU A 23 0.20 4.09 2.89
C LEU A 23 0.56 5.50 3.37
N LEU A 24 1.49 5.61 4.32
CA LEU A 24 1.95 6.90 4.83
C LEU A 24 2.61 7.76 3.73
N ILE A 25 3.56 7.17 2.98
CA ILE A 25 4.22 7.84 1.87
C ILE A 25 3.19 8.25 0.81
N GLY A 26 2.22 7.39 0.51
CA GLY A 26 1.15 7.70 -0.42
C GLY A 26 0.30 8.90 0.02
N ILE A 27 -0.07 9.00 1.30
CA ILE A 27 -0.83 10.15 1.84
C ILE A 27 -0.01 11.45 1.73
N VAL A 28 1.27 11.39 2.12
CA VAL A 28 2.16 12.56 2.03
C VAL A 28 2.36 12.99 0.58
N ALA A 29 2.58 12.04 -0.33
CA ALA A 29 2.73 12.32 -1.76
C ALA A 29 1.45 12.89 -2.38
N MET A 30 0.27 12.45 -1.93
CA MET A 30 -1.01 13.00 -2.36
C MET A 30 -1.13 14.47 -1.96
N ALA A 31 -0.86 14.80 -0.69
CA ALA A 31 -0.89 16.18 -0.22
C ALA A 31 0.11 17.07 -0.98
N ALA A 32 1.33 16.59 -1.19
CA ALA A 32 2.34 17.28 -1.98
C ALA A 32 1.89 17.50 -3.44
N GLY A 33 1.31 16.47 -4.07
CA GLY A 33 0.78 16.55 -5.44
C GLY A 33 -0.30 17.62 -5.57
N LEU A 34 -1.26 17.66 -4.65
CA LEU A 34 -2.31 18.69 -4.63
C LEU A 34 -1.73 20.11 -4.48
N ILE A 35 -0.72 20.29 -3.63
CA ILE A 35 -0.02 21.58 -3.49
C ILE A 35 0.68 21.98 -4.80
N VAL A 36 1.33 21.03 -5.48
CA VAL A 36 2.02 21.27 -6.76
C VAL A 36 1.02 21.65 -7.86
N VAL A 37 -0.15 20.99 -7.91
CA VAL A 37 -1.25 21.39 -8.81
C VAL A 37 -1.72 22.80 -8.51
N ALA A 38 -1.95 23.14 -7.23
CA ALA A 38 -2.39 24.47 -6.81
C ALA A 38 -1.38 25.57 -7.16
N LYS A 39 -0.09 25.24 -7.28
CA LYS A 39 0.98 26.15 -7.72
C LYS A 39 1.12 26.27 -9.25
N GLY A 40 0.20 25.68 -10.02
CA GLY A 40 0.15 25.78 -11.48
C GLY A 40 0.96 24.73 -12.23
N GLN A 41 1.69 23.84 -11.55
CA GLN A 41 2.42 22.73 -12.17
C GLN A 41 1.51 21.50 -12.32
N VAL A 42 0.45 21.64 -13.12
CA VAL A 42 -0.65 20.67 -13.20
C VAL A 42 -0.19 19.26 -13.58
N LEU A 43 0.63 19.10 -14.63
CA LEU A 43 1.06 17.78 -15.10
C LEU A 43 1.91 17.05 -14.06
N ASN A 44 2.88 17.74 -13.44
CA ASN A 44 3.75 17.16 -12.41
C ASN A 44 2.96 16.82 -11.14
N GLY A 45 2.05 17.71 -10.74
CA GLY A 45 1.19 17.48 -9.58
C GLY A 45 0.24 16.30 -9.78
N LEU A 46 -0.38 16.17 -10.97
CA LEU A 46 -1.22 15.03 -11.31
C LEU A 46 -0.42 13.71 -11.38
N ALA A 47 0.79 13.73 -11.94
CA ALA A 47 1.67 12.55 -11.94
C ALA A 47 1.99 12.09 -10.51
N LEU A 48 2.28 13.04 -9.61
CA LEU A 48 2.55 12.75 -8.20
C LEU A 48 1.30 12.23 -7.48
N CYS A 49 0.12 12.80 -7.73
CA CYS A 49 -1.16 12.29 -7.23
C CYS A 49 -1.45 10.87 -7.73
N GLY A 50 -1.14 10.57 -9.00
CA GLY A 50 -1.27 9.23 -9.57
C GLY A 50 -0.36 8.21 -8.89
N ALA A 51 0.91 8.55 -8.70
CA ALA A 51 1.86 7.71 -7.96
C ALA A 51 1.43 7.50 -6.49
N ALA A 52 0.90 8.54 -5.86
CA ALA A 52 0.35 8.49 -4.51
C ALA A 52 -0.84 7.53 -4.41
N LEU A 53 -1.80 7.61 -5.33
CA LEU A 53 -2.93 6.68 -5.39
C LEU A 53 -2.47 5.24 -5.57
N PHE A 54 -1.50 5.01 -6.46
CA PHE A 54 -0.93 3.69 -6.66
C PHE A 54 -0.31 3.15 -5.36
N ALA A 55 0.46 3.96 -4.62
CA ALA A 55 1.05 3.56 -3.35
C ALA A 55 -0.02 3.24 -2.28
N ILE A 56 -1.07 4.06 -2.16
CA ILE A 56 -2.18 3.86 -1.23
C ILE A 56 -2.92 2.56 -1.53
N VAL A 57 -3.30 2.34 -2.79
CA VAL A 57 -4.06 1.15 -3.22
C VAL A 57 -3.23 -0.11 -3.01
N ASN A 58 -1.94 -0.10 -3.32
CA ASN A 58 -1.06 -1.26 -3.09
C ASN A 58 -0.83 -1.52 -1.60
N GLY A 59 -0.59 -0.48 -0.80
CA GLY A 59 -0.46 -0.61 0.66
C GLY A 59 -1.73 -1.22 1.27
N TRP A 60 -2.91 -0.72 0.87
CA TRP A 60 -4.19 -1.26 1.33
C TRP A 60 -4.43 -2.71 0.89
N ALA A 61 -4.17 -3.03 -0.39
CA ALA A 61 -4.31 -4.38 -0.91
C ALA A 61 -3.37 -5.36 -0.21
N GLY A 62 -2.12 -4.94 0.05
CA GLY A 62 -1.13 -5.68 0.82
C GLY A 62 -1.61 -5.98 2.23
N TYR A 63 -2.11 -4.98 2.96
CA TYR A 63 -2.70 -5.19 4.29
C TYR A 63 -3.89 -6.16 4.27
N LYS A 64 -4.79 -6.03 3.28
CA LYS A 64 -5.96 -6.90 3.15
C LYS A 64 -5.53 -8.35 2.90
N GLN A 65 -4.52 -8.58 2.06
CA GLN A 65 -3.98 -9.92 1.82
C GLN A 65 -3.28 -10.48 3.06
N LEU A 66 -2.50 -9.65 3.75
CA LEU A 66 -1.77 -10.02 4.96
C LEU A 66 -2.73 -10.38 6.11
N TRP A 67 -3.83 -9.64 6.25
CA TRP A 67 -4.91 -9.94 7.18
C TRP A 67 -5.63 -11.26 6.83
N LYS A 68 -5.98 -11.46 5.55
CA LYS A 68 -6.57 -12.71 5.07
C LYS A 68 -5.66 -13.92 5.33
N SER A 69 -4.36 -13.77 5.11
CA SER A 69 -3.34 -14.80 5.38
C SER A 69 -3.31 -15.17 6.87
N LYS A 70 -3.33 -14.17 7.77
CA LYS A 70 -3.42 -14.40 9.22
C LYS A 70 -4.69 -15.15 9.62
N LYS A 71 -5.86 -14.73 9.09
CA LYS A 71 -7.15 -15.35 9.42
C LYS A 71 -7.25 -16.80 8.96
N ARG A 72 -6.79 -17.13 7.75
CA ARG A 72 -6.79 -18.52 7.24
C ARG A 72 -5.99 -19.46 8.14
N ARG A 73 -4.85 -19.00 8.67
CA ARG A 73 -4.01 -19.79 9.57
C ARG A 73 -4.66 -20.00 10.93
N ILE A 74 -5.28 -18.97 11.51
CA ILE A 74 -6.02 -19.09 12.79
C ILE A 74 -7.12 -20.15 12.68
N ASN A 75 -7.85 -20.20 11.56
CA ASN A 75 -8.92 -21.19 11.35
C ASN A 75 -8.41 -22.60 10.98
N ALA A 76 -7.12 -22.76 10.70
CA ALA A 76 -6.49 -24.04 10.35
C ALA A 76 -5.78 -24.73 11.54
N THR A 77 -5.70 -24.04 12.68
CA THR A 77 -5.20 -24.52 13.99
C THR A 77 -6.34 -24.59 14.97
#